data_AF-A0A1S2LFX2-F1
#
_entry.id   AF-A0A1S2LFX2-F1
#
_cell.length_a   1.000
_cell.length_b   1.000
_cell.length_c   1.000
_cell.angle_alpha   90.00
_cell.angle_beta   90.00
_cell.angle_gamma   90.00
#
_symmetry.space_group_name_H-M   'P 1'
#
loop_
_entity.id
_entity.type
_entity.pdbx_description
1 polymer ?
#
loop_
_entity_poly.entity_id
_entity_poly.type
_entity_poly.pdbx_seq_one_letter_code
_entity_poly.pdbx_strand_id
1 'polypeptide(L)'
;MNQNKKYIDILVKNKGAITFLYIGLMLVFYLGFVLLDNNRINKSEHWLKTNYLTQEDIQRIQGLGTWTSVVEFLFIGLFILTAITLFYYRKKRSALSYFIVLHLCLFLAIFGLGYVLSFFLTTPIGNLTQPLILPTFLLLIIASYAIFVRLRGQLEN
;
A
#
# COMPACT_ATOMS: atom_id res chain seq x y z
N MET A 1 -11.41 24.48 22.06
CA MET A 1 -11.25 24.93 20.65
C MET A 1 -9.81 25.27 20.21
N ASN A 2 -8.83 25.48 21.11
CA ASN A 2 -7.50 26.00 20.71
C ASN A 2 -6.48 24.93 20.24
N GLN A 3 -6.61 23.68 20.68
CA GLN A 3 -5.65 22.63 20.32
C GLN A 3 -5.76 22.16 18.86
N ASN A 4 -6.97 22.10 18.31
CA ASN A 4 -7.20 21.63 16.93
C ASN A 4 -6.53 22.55 15.89
N LYS A 5 -6.46 23.86 16.16
CA LYS A 5 -5.75 24.84 15.31
C LYS A 5 -4.24 24.59 15.29
N LYS A 6 -3.65 24.31 16.47
CA LYS A 6 -2.21 24.05 16.62
C LYS A 6 -1.76 22.77 15.88
N TYR A 7 -2.56 21.70 15.92
CA TYR A 7 -2.22 20.45 15.20
C TYR A 7 -2.34 20.61 13.68
N ILE A 8 -3.35 21.35 13.21
CA ILE A 8 -3.51 21.67 11.78
C ILE A 8 -2.29 22.47 11.28
N ASP A 9 -1.80 23.44 12.05
CA ASP A 9 -0.62 24.23 11.67
C ASP A 9 0.65 23.38 11.57
N ILE A 10 0.86 22.40 12.47
CA ILE A 10 1.99 21.47 12.41
C ILE A 10 1.90 20.57 11.18
N LEU A 11 0.73 20.00 10.90
CA LEU A 11 0.47 19.15 9.72
C LEU A 11 0.70 19.91 8.40
N VAL A 12 0.27 21.17 8.34
CA VAL A 12 0.44 22.01 7.16
C VAL A 12 1.90 22.43 6.98
N LYS A 13 2.58 22.81 8.06
CA LYS A 13 4.00 23.20 8.05
C LYS A 13 4.91 22.04 7.62
N ASN A 14 4.64 20.83 8.09
CA ASN A 14 5.48 19.65 7.85
C ASN A 14 4.96 18.72 6.75
N LYS A 15 4.03 19.18 5.90
CA LYS A 15 3.37 18.38 4.86
C LYS A 15 4.34 17.56 3.99
N GLY A 16 5.50 18.12 3.65
CA GLY A 16 6.53 17.45 2.84
C GLY A 16 7.16 16.28 3.59
N ALA A 17 7.67 16.53 4.80
CA ALA A 17 8.29 15.51 5.64
C ALA A 17 7.31 14.35 5.95
N ILE A 18 6.04 14.67 6.23
CA ILE A 18 5.00 13.67 6.48
C ILE A 18 4.74 12.83 5.22
N THR A 19 4.72 13.45 4.04
CA THR A 19 4.57 12.72 2.77
C THR A 19 5.75 11.79 2.52
N PHE A 20 6.99 12.25 2.74
CA PHE A 20 8.18 11.41 2.59
C PHE A 20 8.20 10.25 3.58
N LEU A 21 7.84 10.50 4.84
CA LEU A 21 7.70 9.45 5.85
C LEU A 21 6.66 8.41 5.43
N TYR A 22 5.50 8.86 4.95
CA TYR A 22 4.45 7.97 4.43
C TYR A 22 4.95 7.11 3.27
N ILE A 23 5.57 7.71 2.25
CA ILE A 23 6.14 6.98 1.10
C ILE A 23 7.19 5.98 1.59
N GLY A 24 8.09 6.41 2.48
CA GLY A 24 9.12 5.55 3.06
C GLY A 24 8.52 4.34 3.78
N LEU A 25 7.49 4.54 4.60
CA LEU A 25 6.79 3.46 5.29
C LEU A 25 6.09 2.50 4.32
N MET A 26 5.42 3.02 3.30
CA MET A 26 4.80 2.20 2.24
C MET A 26 5.84 1.34 1.53
N LEU A 27 7.02 1.90 1.22
CA LEU A 27 8.13 1.16 0.61
C LEU A 27 8.71 0.12 1.56
N VAL A 28 8.87 0.42 2.84
CA VAL A 28 9.35 -0.55 3.85
C VAL A 28 8.40 -1.74 3.96
N PHE A 29 7.09 -1.51 4.05
CA PHE A 29 6.12 -2.60 4.07
C PHE A 29 6.10 -3.37 2.76
N TYR A 30 6.19 -2.69 1.62
CA TYR A 30 6.31 -3.37 0.33
C TYR A 30 7.54 -4.28 0.26
N LEU A 31 8.72 -3.79 0.62
CA LEU A 31 9.95 -4.58 0.61
C LEU A 31 9.89 -5.72 1.63
N GLY A 32 9.33 -5.48 2.81
CA GLY A 32 9.08 -6.52 3.81
C GLY A 32 8.20 -7.64 3.27
N PHE A 33 7.13 -7.29 2.55
CA PHE A 33 6.27 -8.25 1.87
C PHE A 33 7.06 -9.06 0.83
N VAL A 34 7.82 -8.40 -0.04
CA VAL A 34 8.61 -9.06 -1.08
C VAL A 34 9.61 -10.05 -0.49
N LEU A 35 10.32 -9.66 0.57
CA LEU A 35 11.29 -10.53 1.24
C LEU A 35 10.62 -11.77 1.87
N LEU A 36 9.48 -11.58 2.53
CA LEU A 36 8.74 -12.67 3.15
C LEU A 36 8.16 -13.62 2.10
N ASP A 37 7.57 -13.10 1.02
CA ASP A 37 7.00 -13.94 -0.03
C ASP A 37 8.07 -14.70 -0.81
N ASN A 38 9.19 -14.06 -1.15
CA ASN A 38 10.32 -14.75 -1.79
C ASN A 38 10.90 -15.85 -0.90
N ASN A 39 11.03 -15.62 0.41
CA ASN A 39 11.46 -16.66 1.35
C ASN A 39 10.46 -17.82 1.40
N ARG A 40 9.15 -17.52 1.41
CA ARG A 40 8.08 -18.51 1.39
C ARG A 40 8.14 -19.38 0.13
N ILE A 41 8.31 -18.78 -1.05
CA ILE A 41 8.41 -19.50 -2.32
C ILE A 41 9.67 -20.37 -2.37
N ASN A 42 10.83 -19.85 -1.99
CA ASN A 42 12.08 -20.62 -1.98
C ASN A 42 12.01 -21.84 -1.05
N LYS A 43 11.37 -21.70 0.12
CA LYS A 43 11.14 -22.84 1.02
C LYS A 43 10.12 -23.82 0.47
N SER A 44 9.10 -23.34 -0.24
CA SER A 44 8.09 -24.21 -0.86
C SER A 44 8.70 -25.17 -1.88
N GLU A 45 9.67 -24.73 -2.68
CA GLU A 45 10.37 -25.60 -3.63
C GLU A 45 11.17 -26.70 -2.93
N HIS A 46 11.76 -26.41 -1.77
CA HIS A 46 12.44 -27.41 -0.94
C HIS A 46 11.45 -28.41 -0.35
N TRP A 47 10.33 -27.92 0.18
CA TRP A 47 9.28 -28.76 0.77
C TRP A 47 8.64 -29.70 -0.26
N LEU A 48 8.45 -29.24 -1.50
CA LEU A 48 7.94 -30.07 -2.60
C LEU A 48 8.88 -31.23 -2.97
N LYS A 49 10.17 -31.12 -2.67
CA LYS A 49 11.19 -32.17 -2.92
C LYS A 49 11.31 -33.16 -1.76
N THR A 50 10.69 -32.88 -0.62
CA THR A 50 10.81 -33.71 0.60
C THR A 50 9.58 -34.60 0.72
N ASN A 51 9.77 -35.90 1.01
CA ASN A 51 8.67 -36.87 1.08
C ASN A 51 7.79 -36.76 2.33
N TYR A 52 8.21 -36.01 3.34
CA TYR A 52 7.47 -35.79 4.58
C TYR A 52 7.77 -34.40 5.15
N LEU A 53 6.74 -33.74 5.69
CA LEU A 53 6.87 -32.47 6.42
C LEU A 53 6.81 -32.74 7.91
N THR A 54 7.75 -32.16 8.66
CA THR A 54 7.69 -32.20 10.12
C THR A 54 6.65 -31.20 10.66
N GLN A 55 6.23 -31.37 11.91
CA GLN A 55 5.36 -30.38 12.57
C GLN A 55 6.04 -29.00 12.65
N GLU A 56 7.37 -28.96 12.78
CA GLU A 56 8.13 -27.72 12.77
C GLU A 56 8.06 -27.03 11.38
N ASP A 57 8.13 -27.79 10.30
CA ASP A 57 7.97 -27.26 8.93
C ASP A 57 6.59 -26.64 8.73
N ILE A 58 5.54 -27.32 9.22
CA ILE A 58 4.16 -26.82 9.16
C ILE A 58 4.03 -25.49 9.91
N GLN A 59 4.57 -25.40 11.12
CA GLN A 59 4.55 -24.16 11.90
C GLN A 59 5.31 -23.03 11.21
N ARG A 60 6.45 -23.32 10.57
CA ARG A 60 7.22 -22.34 9.80
C ARG A 60 6.47 -21.86 8.55
N ILE A 61 5.79 -22.77 7.83
CA ILE A 61 4.91 -22.43 6.69
C ILE A 61 3.83 -21.46 7.14
N GLN A 62 3.11 -21.81 8.21
CA GLN A 62 2.03 -20.99 8.75
C GLN A 62 2.55 -19.62 9.20
N GLY A 63 3.66 -19.60 9.94
CA GLY A 63 4.28 -18.35 10.41
C GLY A 63 4.64 -17.40 9.26
N LEU A 64 5.27 -17.91 8.19
CA LEU A 64 5.59 -17.08 7.02
C LEU A 64 4.32 -16.54 6.36
N GLY A 65 3.29 -17.38 6.20
CA GLY A 65 1.99 -16.94 5.69
C GLY A 65 1.38 -15.81 6.53
N THR A 66 1.37 -15.97 7.86
CA THR A 66 0.85 -14.97 8.79
C THR A 66 1.63 -13.66 8.70
N TRP A 67 2.96 -13.70 8.70
CA TRP A 67 3.78 -12.48 8.59
C TRP A 67 3.56 -11.76 7.27
N THR A 68 3.48 -12.49 6.15
CA THR A 68 3.16 -11.89 4.84
C THR A 68 1.81 -11.16 4.89
N SER A 69 0.77 -11.79 5.42
CA SER A 69 -0.56 -11.17 5.55
C SER A 69 -0.55 -9.96 6.49
N VAL A 70 0.17 -10.01 7.62
CA VAL A 70 0.30 -8.87 8.54
C VAL A 70 0.90 -7.66 7.81
N VAL A 71 1.94 -7.87 7.01
CA VAL A 71 2.57 -6.77 6.26
C VAL A 71 1.63 -6.22 5.18
N GLU A 72 0.86 -7.07 4.49
CA GLU A 72 -0.20 -6.61 3.57
C GLU A 72 -1.24 -5.74 4.29
N PHE A 73 -1.72 -6.18 5.46
CA PHE A 73 -2.68 -5.42 6.25
C PHE A 73 -2.11 -4.08 6.72
N LEU A 74 -0.83 -4.01 7.08
CA LEU A 74 -0.17 -2.75 7.45
C LEU A 74 -0.04 -1.80 6.25
N PHE A 75 0.27 -2.33 5.07
CA PHE A 75 0.32 -1.55 3.82
C PHE A 75 -1.05 -0.95 3.48
N ILE A 76 -2.10 -1.77 3.51
CA ILE A 76 -3.49 -1.34 3.26
C ILE A 76 -3.95 -0.36 4.36
N GLY A 77 -3.62 -0.64 5.62
CA GLY A 77 -3.96 0.20 6.77
C GLY A 77 -3.38 1.60 6.65
N LEU A 78 -2.13 1.74 6.21
CA LEU A 78 -1.50 3.04 5.94
C LEU A 78 -2.20 3.80 4.80
N PHE A 79 -2.56 3.10 3.73
CA PHE A 79 -3.32 3.70 2.63
C PHE A 79 -4.66 4.25 3.11
N ILE A 80 -5.43 3.44 3.86
CA ILE A 80 -6.74 3.84 4.40
C ILE A 80 -6.60 5.00 5.39
N LEU A 81 -5.63 4.94 6.31
CA LEU A 81 -5.39 6.00 7.28
C LEU A 81 -5.09 7.34 6.60
N THR A 82 -4.28 7.29 5.53
CA THR A 82 -3.95 8.48 4.73
C THR A 82 -5.16 9.01 3.98
N ALA A 83 -5.98 8.13 3.40
CA ALA A 83 -7.23 8.51 2.76
C ALA A 83 -8.18 9.21 3.76
N ILE A 84 -8.42 8.60 4.92
CA ILE A 84 -9.29 9.17 5.97
C ILE A 84 -8.77 10.52 6.44
N THR A 85 -7.47 10.62 6.74
CA THR A 85 -6.84 11.87 7.19
C THR A 85 -7.04 12.97 6.14
N LEU A 86 -6.89 12.64 4.87
CA LEU A 86 -7.07 13.60 3.79
C LEU A 86 -8.53 14.04 3.63
N PHE A 87 -9.49 13.13 3.72
CA PHE A 87 -10.92 13.46 3.68
C PHE A 87 -11.37 14.28 4.90
N TYR A 88 -10.87 13.97 6.09
CA TYR A 88 -11.22 14.66 7.33
C TYR A 88 -10.68 16.10 7.36
N TYR A 89 -9.40 16.29 7.05
CA TYR A 89 -8.74 17.59 7.16
C TYR A 89 -8.86 18.45 5.91
N ARG A 90 -9.03 17.85 4.73
CA ARG A 90 -9.06 18.58 3.47
C ARG A 90 -10.35 18.32 2.70
N LYS A 91 -11.39 19.06 3.09
CA LYS A 91 -12.65 19.20 2.31
C LYS A 91 -12.47 19.88 0.93
N LYS A 92 -11.23 20.07 0.46
CA LYS A 92 -10.93 20.81 -0.78
C LYS A 92 -10.61 19.83 -1.91
N ARG A 93 -11.21 20.06 -3.08
CA ARG A 93 -11.02 19.27 -4.31
C ARG A 93 -9.53 19.07 -4.68
N SER A 94 -8.68 20.07 -4.43
CA SER A 94 -7.25 20.00 -4.71
C SER A 94 -6.51 18.93 -3.90
N ALA A 95 -6.98 18.61 -2.68
CA ALA A 95 -6.38 17.55 -1.88
C ALA A 95 -6.67 16.18 -2.46
N LEU A 96 -7.89 15.97 -2.99
CA LEU A 96 -8.29 14.72 -3.60
C LEU A 96 -7.48 14.43 -4.87
N SER A 97 -7.29 15.45 -5.73
CA SER A 97 -6.42 15.33 -6.90
C SER A 97 -4.97 15.03 -6.52
N TYR A 98 -4.43 15.70 -5.49
CA TYR A 98 -3.08 15.41 -4.99
C TYR A 98 -2.96 13.97 -4.47
N PHE A 99 -3.95 13.49 -3.71
CA PHE A 99 -3.98 12.11 -3.22
C PHE A 99 -3.97 11.11 -4.36
N ILE A 100 -4.81 11.33 -5.39
CA ILE A 100 -4.89 10.44 -6.55
C ILE A 100 -3.57 10.39 -7.30
N VAL A 101 -2.98 11.56 -7.62
CA VAL A 101 -1.70 11.62 -8.35
C VAL A 101 -0.58 10.97 -7.55
N LEU A 102 -0.49 11.26 -6.25
CA LEU A 102 0.53 10.68 -5.36
C LEU A 102 0.47 9.15 -5.37
N HIS A 103 -0.72 8.57 -5.20
CA HIS A 103 -0.88 7.11 -5.17
C HIS A 103 -0.71 6.48 -6.54
N LEU A 104 -1.14 7.14 -7.61
CA LEU A 104 -0.89 6.67 -8.97
C LEU A 104 0.62 6.57 -9.23
N CYS A 105 1.39 7.62 -8.91
CA CYS A 105 2.84 7.62 -9.03
C CYS A 105 3.49 6.54 -8.15
N LEU A 106 3.04 6.41 -6.89
CA LEU A 106 3.58 5.41 -5.97
C LEU A 106 3.29 3.98 -6.45
N PHE A 107 2.07 3.69 -6.90
CA PHE A 107 1.69 2.35 -7.37
C PHE A 107 2.41 1.99 -8.66
N LEU A 108 2.59 2.94 -9.58
CA LEU A 108 3.42 2.74 -10.76
C LEU A 108 4.88 2.46 -10.40
N ALA A 109 5.44 3.19 -9.43
CA ALA A 109 6.79 2.96 -8.95
C ALA A 109 6.94 1.58 -8.29
N ILE A 110 6.00 1.17 -7.44
CA ILE A 110 6.01 -0.15 -6.80
C ILE A 110 5.82 -1.26 -7.84
N PHE A 111 4.92 -1.07 -8.81
CA PHE A 111 4.73 -2.03 -9.91
C PHE A 111 6.00 -2.18 -10.75
N GLY A 112 6.63 -1.07 -11.14
CA GLY A 112 7.90 -1.08 -11.86
C GLY A 112 9.02 -1.73 -11.06
N LEU A 113 9.10 -1.45 -9.75
CA LEU A 113 10.05 -2.10 -8.85
C LEU A 113 9.80 -3.61 -8.76
N GLY A 114 8.53 -4.04 -8.61
CA GLY A 114 8.16 -5.46 -8.60
C GLY A 114 8.49 -6.17 -9.90
N TYR A 115 8.27 -5.50 -11.05
CA TYR A 115 8.69 -6.01 -12.36
C TYR A 115 10.21 -6.22 -12.42
N VAL A 116 11.00 -5.23 -12.01
CA VAL A 116 12.47 -5.34 -11.98
C VAL A 116 12.92 -6.46 -11.03
N LEU A 117 12.32 -6.54 -9.84
CA LEU A 117 12.65 -7.57 -8.85
C LEU A 117 12.30 -8.98 -9.33
N SER A 118 11.27 -9.13 -10.18
CA SER A 118 10.91 -10.44 -10.75
C SER A 118 11.99 -11.06 -11.65
N PHE A 119 12.96 -10.27 -12.13
CA PHE A 119 14.13 -10.81 -12.84
C PHE A 119 15.20 -11.40 -11.92
N PHE A 120 15.20 -11.01 -10.65
CA PHE A 120 16.22 -11.41 -9.67
C PHE A 120 15.68 -12.38 -8.63
N LEU A 121 14.37 -12.43 -8.44
CA LEU A 121 13.68 -13.27 -7.47
C LEU A 121 12.97 -14.44 -8.16
N THR A 122 12.76 -15.53 -7.43
CA THR A 122 11.96 -16.67 -7.90
C THR A 122 10.46 -16.38 -7.86
N THR A 123 10.07 -15.32 -7.15
CA THR A 123 8.68 -14.90 -7.01
C THR A 123 8.12 -14.29 -8.31
N PRO A 124 6.98 -14.81 -8.83
CA PRO A 124 6.30 -14.22 -9.98
C PRO A 124 5.83 -12.79 -9.72
N ILE A 125 5.79 -11.97 -10.77
CA ILE A 125 5.32 -10.58 -10.69
C ILE A 125 3.91 -10.45 -10.08
N GLY A 126 3.02 -11.42 -10.34
CA GLY A 126 1.66 -11.42 -9.79
C GLY A 126 1.64 -11.38 -8.27
N ASN A 127 2.54 -12.13 -7.63
CA ASN A 127 2.69 -12.11 -6.18
C ASN A 127 3.33 -10.79 -5.72
N LEU A 128 4.39 -10.34 -6.41
CA LEU A 128 5.10 -9.08 -6.08
C LEU A 128 4.21 -7.84 -6.20
N THR A 129 3.06 -7.94 -6.87
CA THR A 129 2.11 -6.83 -7.04
C THR A 129 0.82 -7.04 -6.24
N GLN A 130 0.68 -8.16 -5.53
CA GLN A 130 -0.50 -8.50 -4.73
C GLN A 130 -0.89 -7.41 -3.72
N PRO A 131 0.05 -6.77 -2.98
CA PRO A 131 -0.31 -5.71 -2.02
C PRO A 131 -0.97 -4.49 -2.67
N LEU A 132 -0.80 -4.29 -3.98
CA LEU A 132 -1.37 -3.17 -4.71
C LEU A 132 -2.81 -3.40 -5.15
N ILE A 133 -3.29 -4.65 -5.21
CA ILE A 133 -4.58 -5.00 -5.81
C ILE A 133 -5.72 -4.24 -5.12
N LEU A 134 -5.90 -4.45 -3.80
CA LEU A 134 -6.99 -3.81 -3.06
C LEU A 134 -6.85 -2.28 -3.02
N PRO A 135 -5.68 -1.69 -2.71
CA PRO A 135 -5.50 -0.24 -2.76
C PRO A 135 -5.79 0.37 -4.14
N THR A 136 -5.49 -0.35 -5.23
CA THR A 136 -5.80 0.12 -6.60
C THR A 136 -7.30 0.17 -6.83
N PHE A 137 -8.06 -0.86 -6.44
CA PHE A 137 -9.53 -0.84 -6.54
C PHE A 137 -10.13 0.31 -5.71
N LEU A 138 -9.65 0.52 -4.48
CA LEU A 138 -10.09 1.64 -3.65
C LEU A 138 -9.77 2.99 -4.28
N LEU A 139 -8.58 3.14 -4.86
CA LEU A 139 -8.18 4.35 -5.57
C LEU A 139 -9.07 4.63 -6.78
N LEU A 140 -9.45 3.61 -7.53
CA LEU A 140 -10.38 3.73 -8.66
C LEU A 140 -11.78 4.19 -8.21
N ILE A 141 -12.28 3.66 -7.09
CA ILE A 141 -13.56 4.10 -6.50
C ILE A 141 -13.47 5.58 -6.10
N ILE A 142 -12.40 5.97 -5.40
CA ILE A 142 -12.16 7.35 -4.97
C ILE A 142 -12.05 8.28 -6.19
N ALA A 143 -11.33 7.88 -7.23
CA ALA A 143 -11.17 8.66 -8.46
C ALA A 143 -12.50 8.80 -9.21
N SER A 144 -13.29 7.73 -9.31
CA SER A 144 -14.61 7.75 -9.94
C SER A 144 -15.56 8.69 -9.20
N TYR A 145 -15.57 8.62 -7.85
CA TYR A 145 -16.32 9.56 -7.02
C TYR A 145 -15.86 11.01 -7.22
N ALA A 146 -14.56 11.25 -7.29
CA ALA A 146 -13.99 12.58 -7.55
C ALA A 146 -14.46 13.16 -8.89
N ILE A 147 -14.47 12.35 -9.95
CA ILE A 147 -14.93 12.73 -11.28
C ILE A 147 -16.43 13.02 -11.27
N PHE A 148 -17.24 12.14 -10.66
CA PHE A 148 -18.69 12.31 -10.55
C PHE A 148 -19.06 13.63 -9.85
N VAL A 149 -18.44 13.92 -8.71
CA VAL A 149 -18.66 15.18 -7.97
C VAL A 149 -18.24 16.40 -8.80
N ARG A 150 -17.18 16.28 -9.62
CA ARG A 150 -16.72 17.36 -10.50
C ARG A 150 -17.74 17.64 -11.60
N LEU A 151 -18.23 16.61 -12.28
CA LEU A 151 -19.21 16.74 -13.36
C LEU A 151 -20.53 17.32 -12.85
N ARG A 152 -21.03 16.83 -11.72
CA ARG A 152 -22.26 17.38 -11.11
C ARG A 152 -22.13 18.87 -10.77
N GLY A 153 -21.01 19.28 -10.18
CA GLY A 153 -20.77 20.68 -9.87
C GLY A 153 -20.56 21.60 -11.08
N GLN A 154 -20.39 21.05 -12.28
CA GLN A 154 -20.39 21.82 -13.54
C GLN A 154 -21.77 21.91 -14.18
N LEU A 155 -22.71 21.04 -13.80
CA LEU A 155 -24.11 21.08 -14.28
C LEU A 155 -24.99 22.02 -13.44
N GLU A 156 -24.57 22.33 -12.22
CA GLU A 156 -25.28 23.24 -11.29
C GLU A 156 -24.78 24.70 -11.36
N ASN A 157 -23.80 25.02 -12.22
CA ASN A 157 -23.29 26.37 -12.51
C ASN A 157 -23.51 26.72 -13.98
#